data_AF-A0A916T2N4-F1
#
_entry.id   AF-A0A916T2N4-F1
#
_cell.length_a   1.000
_cell.length_b   1.000
_cell.length_c   1.000
_cell.angle_alpha   90.00
_cell.angle_beta   90.00
_cell.angle_gamma   90.00
#
_symmetry.space_group_name_H-M   'P 1'
#
loop_
_entity.id
_entity.type
_entity.pdbx_description
1 polymer ?
#
loop_
_entity_poly.entity_id
_entity_poly.type
_entity_poly.pdbx_seq_one_letter_code
_entity_poly.pdbx_strand_id
1 'polypeptide(L)'
;MSTAPELALAERAIAHLDRVLGSLTPADLDRQSPCPDWKVRDVLAHVAGTASALADFARTGLRELPEEALPLDDPINNTQQAIRETRDALAEQSEHTKSAAGDVAVEFTTHAWDLDPEIDIPEDLAADVRAFVSPLVTDDLRQQFFAPEAPLATDASAGDRLLAFLGRDPAQIRRREL
;
A
#
# COMPACT_ATOMS: atom_id res chain seq x y z
N MET A 1 -1.84 20.31 19.53
CA MET A 1 -0.98 20.37 18.33
C MET A 1 -1.73 19.66 17.23
N SER A 2 -1.85 20.24 16.04
CA SER A 2 -2.48 19.55 14.91
C SER A 2 -1.57 18.42 14.46
N THR A 3 -2.08 17.20 14.35
CA THR A 3 -1.36 16.09 13.73
C THR A 3 -1.00 16.47 12.29
N ALA A 4 0.20 16.10 11.83
CA ALA A 4 0.61 16.37 10.45
C ALA A 4 -0.32 15.64 9.46
N PRO A 5 -0.67 16.24 8.31
CA PRO A 5 -1.57 15.61 7.34
C PRO A 5 -1.14 14.21 6.89
N GLU A 6 0.17 13.98 6.73
CA GLU A 6 0.74 12.70 6.32
C GLU A 6 0.49 11.61 7.35
N LEU A 7 0.59 11.93 8.64
CA LEU A 7 0.33 10.98 9.73
C LEU A 7 -1.15 10.58 9.78
N ALA A 8 -2.07 11.53 9.59
CA ALA A 8 -3.50 11.24 9.52
C ALA A 8 -3.86 10.41 8.28
N LEU A 9 -3.17 10.65 7.16
CA LEU A 9 -3.34 9.87 5.94
C LEU A 9 -2.82 8.43 6.10
N ALA A 10 -1.64 8.26 6.72
CA ALA A 10 -1.08 6.95 7.05
C ALA A 10 -1.99 6.16 8.00
N GLU A 11 -2.56 6.80 9.02
CA GLU A 11 -3.49 6.14 9.95
C GLU A 11 -4.71 5.55 9.23
N ARG A 12 -5.28 6.29 8.26
CA ARG A 12 -6.40 5.82 7.44
C ARG A 12 -6.00 4.69 6.50
N ALA A 13 -4.83 4.77 5.89
CA ALA A 13 -4.29 3.70 5.04
C ALA A 13 -4.02 2.41 5.84
N ILE A 14 -3.42 2.54 7.02
CA ILE A 14 -3.22 1.43 7.96
C ILE A 14 -4.56 0.80 8.34
N ALA A 15 -5.56 1.61 8.70
CA ALA A 15 -6.88 1.09 9.07
C ALA A 15 -7.59 0.37 7.91
N HIS A 16 -7.39 0.85 6.68
CA HIS A 16 -7.90 0.18 5.48
C HIS A 16 -7.20 -1.16 5.24
N LEU A 17 -5.87 -1.20 5.32
CA LEU A 17 -5.11 -2.44 5.17
C LEU A 17 -5.43 -3.45 6.27
N ASP A 18 -5.56 -3.03 7.53
CA ASP A 18 -5.99 -3.89 8.64
C ASP A 18 -7.36 -4.54 8.36
N ARG A 19 -8.30 -3.79 7.76
CA ARG A 19 -9.61 -4.33 7.35
C ARG A 19 -9.46 -5.42 6.30
N VAL A 20 -8.64 -5.19 5.28
CA VAL A 20 -8.39 -6.18 4.21
C VAL A 20 -7.67 -7.41 4.78
N LEU A 21 -6.64 -7.23 5.60
CA LEU A 21 -5.97 -8.37 6.25
C LEU A 21 -6.92 -9.20 7.11
N GLY A 22 -7.95 -8.57 7.70
CA GLY A 22 -8.99 -9.26 8.45
C GLY A 22 -9.97 -10.07 7.61
N SER A 23 -10.04 -9.87 6.28
CA SER A 23 -10.85 -10.71 5.37
C SER A 23 -10.10 -11.94 4.90
N LEU A 24 -8.76 -11.90 4.88
CA LEU A 24 -7.93 -12.97 4.35
C LEU A 24 -7.90 -14.21 5.25
N THR A 25 -7.82 -15.36 4.61
CA THR A 25 -7.65 -16.67 5.23
C THR A 25 -6.44 -17.40 4.64
N PRO A 26 -5.96 -18.49 5.27
CA PRO A 26 -4.90 -19.30 4.69
C PRO A 26 -5.22 -19.86 3.29
N ALA A 27 -6.51 -20.03 2.95
CA ALA A 27 -6.93 -20.50 1.64
C ALA A 27 -6.67 -19.48 0.52
N ASP A 28 -6.56 -18.19 0.86
CA ASP A 28 -6.33 -17.12 -0.10
C ASP A 28 -4.86 -17.00 -0.51
N LEU A 29 -3.94 -17.56 0.28
CA LEU A 29 -2.49 -17.37 0.11
C LEU A 29 -1.94 -17.82 -1.24
N ASP A 30 -2.60 -18.76 -1.92
CA ASP A 30 -2.22 -19.27 -3.25
C ASP A 30 -2.97 -18.59 -4.40
N ARG A 31 -3.93 -17.70 -4.12
CA ARG A 31 -4.65 -16.93 -5.13
C ARG A 31 -3.70 -15.96 -5.83
N GLN A 32 -3.84 -15.84 -7.14
CA GLN A 32 -3.13 -14.85 -7.95
C GLN A 32 -3.57 -13.44 -7.53
N SER A 33 -2.62 -12.54 -7.28
CA SER A 33 -2.91 -11.12 -7.04
C SER A 33 -2.94 -10.34 -8.36
N PRO A 34 -3.44 -9.08 -8.35
CA PRO A 34 -3.30 -8.17 -9.48
C PRO A 34 -1.85 -7.85 -9.85
N CYS A 35 -0.91 -7.97 -8.91
CA CYS A 35 0.52 -7.86 -9.21
C CYS A 35 0.95 -9.05 -10.09
N PRO A 36 1.54 -8.82 -11.27
CA PRO A 36 2.02 -9.90 -12.13
C PRO A 36 2.99 -10.82 -11.39
N ASP A 37 2.84 -12.14 -11.61
CA ASP A 37 3.69 -13.20 -11.04
C ASP A 37 3.63 -13.36 -9.51
N TRP A 38 2.83 -12.56 -8.81
CA TRP A 38 2.69 -12.63 -7.36
C TRP A 38 1.37 -13.27 -6.95
N LYS A 39 1.44 -14.16 -5.98
CA LYS A 39 0.29 -14.61 -5.21
C LYS A 39 0.05 -13.67 -4.03
N VAL A 40 -1.09 -13.82 -3.37
CA VAL A 40 -1.41 -13.08 -2.12
C VAL A 40 -0.28 -13.19 -1.09
N ARG A 41 0.33 -14.38 -0.92
CA ARG A 41 1.47 -14.56 0.01
C ARG A 41 2.69 -13.69 -0.33
N ASP A 42 2.93 -13.44 -1.61
CA ASP A 42 4.07 -12.67 -2.08
C ASP A 42 3.82 -11.17 -1.84
N VAL A 43 2.58 -10.72 -2.07
CA VAL A 43 2.14 -9.36 -1.69
C VAL A 43 2.26 -9.16 -0.17
N LEU A 44 1.83 -10.13 0.65
CA LEU A 44 1.96 -10.07 2.12
C LEU A 44 3.42 -9.98 2.57
N ALA A 45 4.31 -10.77 1.97
CA ALA A 45 5.74 -10.74 2.25
C ALA A 45 6.35 -9.38 1.87
N HIS A 46 5.97 -8.83 0.72
CA HIS A 46 6.39 -7.50 0.29
C HIS A 46 5.93 -6.42 1.25
N VAL A 47 4.63 -6.39 1.59
CA VAL A 47 4.06 -5.40 2.51
C VAL A 47 4.73 -5.49 3.89
N ALA A 48 4.99 -6.69 4.40
CA ALA A 48 5.69 -6.87 5.68
C ALA A 48 7.12 -6.29 5.63
N GLY A 49 7.89 -6.60 4.58
CA GLY A 49 9.24 -6.08 4.40
C GLY A 49 9.27 -4.55 4.27
N THR A 50 8.39 -3.98 3.45
CA THR A 50 8.24 -2.53 3.28
C THR A 50 7.81 -1.86 4.58
N ALA A 51 6.87 -2.45 5.33
CA ALA A 51 6.42 -1.94 6.63
C ALA A 51 7.57 -1.87 7.65
N SER A 52 8.38 -2.92 7.75
CA SER A 52 9.57 -2.95 8.61
C SER A 52 10.59 -1.88 8.18
N ALA A 53 10.92 -1.78 6.89
CA ALA A 53 11.87 -0.78 6.40
C ALA A 53 11.38 0.67 6.65
N LEU A 54 10.08 0.93 6.51
CA LEU A 54 9.49 2.24 6.81
C LEU A 54 9.46 2.52 8.32
N ALA A 55 9.27 1.51 9.16
CA ALA A 55 9.37 1.65 10.61
C ALA A 55 10.81 2.01 11.03
N ASP A 56 11.80 1.35 10.45
CA ASP A 56 13.22 1.64 10.72
C ASP A 56 13.61 3.03 10.23
N PHE A 57 13.15 3.44 9.03
CA PHE A 57 13.33 4.80 8.54
C PHE A 57 12.68 5.83 9.47
N ALA A 58 11.45 5.58 9.94
CA ALA A 58 10.76 6.47 10.87
C ALA A 58 11.52 6.64 12.20
N ARG A 59 12.14 5.55 12.71
CA ARG A 59 12.91 5.55 13.96
C ARG A 59 14.28 6.20 13.83
N THR A 60 14.97 5.96 12.70
CA THR A 60 16.41 6.27 12.56
C THR A 60 16.70 7.44 11.63
N GLY A 61 15.80 7.74 10.69
CA GLY A 61 16.03 8.65 9.58
C GLY A 61 16.91 8.09 8.46
N LEU A 62 17.33 6.84 8.55
CA LEU A 62 18.15 6.18 7.54
C LEU A 62 17.25 5.39 6.60
N ARG A 63 17.31 5.72 5.30
CA ARG A 63 16.58 5.00 4.27
C ARG A 63 17.44 3.87 3.74
N GLU A 64 17.10 2.65 4.14
CA GLU A 64 17.65 1.44 3.57
C GLU A 64 16.75 0.96 2.43
N LEU A 65 17.35 0.28 1.45
CA LEU A 65 16.54 -0.40 0.44
C LEU A 65 15.86 -1.60 1.10
N PRO A 66 14.58 -1.87 0.82
CA PRO A 66 13.94 -3.07 1.32
C PRO A 66 14.75 -4.29 0.88
N GLU A 67 15.06 -5.19 1.80
CA GLU A 67 15.58 -6.51 1.44
C GLU A 67 14.54 -7.24 0.57
N GLU A 68 14.99 -8.18 -0.26
CA GLU A 68 14.06 -9.04 -1.00
C GLU A 68 13.10 -9.71 -0.01
N ALA A 69 11.81 -9.64 -0.33
CA ALA A 69 10.76 -10.22 0.51
C ALA A 69 11.00 -11.73 0.67
N LEU A 70 11.31 -12.15 1.89
CA LEU A 70 11.50 -13.57 2.21
C LEU A 70 10.14 -14.25 2.43
N PRO A 71 9.99 -15.53 2.07
CA PRO A 71 8.81 -16.29 2.42
C PRO A 71 8.54 -16.24 3.93
N LEU A 72 7.28 -16.00 4.30
CA LEU A 72 6.82 -15.93 5.68
C LEU A 72 6.12 -17.25 6.05
N ASP A 73 6.39 -17.76 7.26
CA ASP A 73 5.73 -18.96 7.78
C ASP A 73 4.24 -18.73 8.08
N ASP A 74 3.88 -17.52 8.54
CA ASP A 74 2.51 -17.07 8.76
C ASP A 74 2.29 -15.67 8.16
N PRO A 75 2.17 -15.57 6.82
CA PRO A 75 2.21 -14.29 6.12
C PRO A 75 1.23 -13.25 6.66
N ILE A 76 0.00 -13.66 7.00
CA ILE A 76 -1.02 -12.74 7.51
C ILE A 76 -0.61 -12.16 8.88
N ASN A 77 -0.23 -13.02 9.83
CA ASN A 77 0.13 -12.56 11.17
C ASN A 77 1.44 -11.75 11.18
N ASN A 78 2.42 -12.15 10.36
CA ASN A 78 3.67 -11.42 10.17
C ASN A 78 3.42 -10.02 9.60
N THR A 79 2.59 -9.87 8.55
CA THR A 79 2.24 -8.56 7.99
C THR A 79 1.50 -7.69 9.01
N GLN A 80 0.53 -8.26 9.74
CA GLN A 80 -0.17 -7.53 10.81
C GLN A 80 0.78 -7.06 11.91
N GLN A 81 1.81 -7.84 12.25
CA GLN A 81 2.84 -7.43 13.21
C GLN A 81 3.65 -6.25 12.68
N ALA A 82 4.15 -6.33 11.45
CA ALA A 82 4.93 -5.26 10.85
C ALA A 82 4.13 -3.94 10.80
N ILE A 83 2.85 -3.98 10.43
CA ILE A 83 1.96 -2.80 10.43
C ILE A 83 1.82 -2.18 11.83
N ARG A 84 1.70 -3.00 12.88
CA ARG A 84 1.67 -2.51 14.26
C ARG A 84 2.96 -1.79 14.62
N GLU A 85 4.11 -2.37 14.27
CA GLU A 85 5.42 -1.78 14.52
C GLU A 85 5.65 -0.48 13.75
N THR A 86 5.14 -0.39 12.51
CA THR A 86 5.12 0.86 11.73
C THR A 86 4.25 1.92 12.41
N ARG A 87 3.03 1.57 12.86
CA ARG A 87 2.16 2.49 13.59
C ARG A 87 2.84 3.05 14.84
N ASP A 88 3.51 2.19 15.60
CA ASP A 88 4.24 2.59 16.80
C ASP A 88 5.44 3.50 16.45
N ALA A 89 6.15 3.24 15.35
CA ALA A 89 7.27 4.06 14.90
C ALA A 89 6.82 5.48 14.47
N LEU A 90 5.63 5.62 13.89
CA LEU A 90 5.08 6.90 13.46
C LEU A 90 4.61 7.79 14.64
N ALA A 91 4.46 7.23 15.84
CA ALA A 91 3.96 7.96 17.01
C ALA A 91 4.91 9.06 17.51
N GLU A 92 6.19 9.02 17.14
CA GLU A 92 7.22 9.99 17.55
C GLU A 92 7.10 11.36 16.84
N GLN A 93 6.34 11.44 15.74
CA GLN A 93 6.03 12.69 15.01
C GLN A 93 7.25 13.56 14.61
N SER A 94 8.41 12.94 14.37
CA SER A 94 9.60 13.58 13.80
C SER A 94 9.45 13.87 12.29
N GLU A 95 10.36 14.64 11.68
CA GLU A 95 10.36 14.83 10.23
C GLU A 95 10.48 13.50 9.46
N HIS A 96 11.27 12.55 9.96
CA HIS A 96 11.39 11.22 9.35
C HIS A 96 10.07 10.45 9.43
N THR A 97 9.33 10.56 10.55
CA THR A 97 8.01 9.93 10.65
C THR A 97 7.01 10.52 9.65
N LYS A 98 7.05 11.83 9.37
CA LYS A 98 6.15 12.44 8.37
C LYS A 98 6.44 11.93 6.97
N SER A 99 7.73 11.84 6.61
CA SER A 99 8.13 11.28 5.32
C SER A 99 7.75 9.80 5.22
N ALA A 100 8.01 9.00 6.26
CA ALA A 100 7.62 7.60 6.30
C ALA A 100 6.10 7.42 6.21
N ALA A 101 5.32 8.28 6.88
CA ALA A 101 3.86 8.25 6.85
C ALA A 101 3.29 8.46 5.45
N GLY A 102 3.89 9.36 4.67
CA GLY A 102 3.53 9.55 3.26
C GLY A 102 3.71 8.27 2.43
N ASP A 103 4.86 7.60 2.57
CA ASP A 103 5.12 6.34 1.87
C ASP A 103 4.19 5.22 2.35
N VAL A 104 3.97 5.10 3.67
CA VAL A 104 3.00 4.17 4.26
C VAL A 104 1.61 4.37 3.65
N ALA A 105 1.18 5.62 3.48
CA ALA A 105 -0.13 5.91 2.91
C ALA A 105 -0.29 5.38 1.48
N VAL A 106 0.75 5.53 0.64
CA VAL A 106 0.74 5.06 -0.75
C VAL A 106 0.82 3.54 -0.80
N GLU A 107 1.83 2.96 -0.14
CA GLU A 107 2.12 1.53 -0.13
C GLU A 107 0.93 0.72 0.39
N PHE A 108 0.39 1.10 1.56
CA PHE A 108 -0.64 0.30 2.22
C PHE A 108 -1.99 0.43 1.54
N THR A 109 -2.33 1.62 1.03
CA THR A 109 -3.58 1.81 0.28
C THR A 109 -3.58 1.02 -1.01
N THR A 110 -2.44 1.01 -1.72
CA THR A 110 -2.30 0.32 -3.00
C THR A 110 -2.29 -1.18 -2.83
N HIS A 111 -1.48 -1.69 -1.90
CA HIS A 111 -1.35 -3.12 -1.68
C HIS A 111 -2.53 -3.73 -0.93
N ALA A 112 -3.33 -2.94 -0.20
CA ALA A 112 -4.64 -3.41 0.29
C ALA A 112 -5.52 -3.88 -0.88
N TRP A 113 -5.57 -3.14 -1.98
CA TRP A 113 -6.30 -3.57 -3.18
C TRP A 113 -5.64 -4.76 -3.88
N ASP A 114 -4.30 -4.79 -3.93
CA ASP A 114 -3.58 -5.96 -4.51
C ASP A 114 -3.83 -7.25 -3.70
N LEU A 115 -4.14 -7.15 -2.40
CA LEU A 115 -4.50 -8.28 -1.56
C LEU A 115 -5.94 -8.76 -1.79
N ASP A 116 -6.91 -7.84 -1.82
CA ASP A 116 -8.32 -8.17 -2.00
C ASP A 116 -9.03 -7.11 -2.87
N PRO A 117 -9.09 -7.34 -4.20
CA PRO A 117 -9.67 -6.37 -5.14
C PRO A 117 -11.18 -6.13 -4.97
N GLU A 118 -11.87 -7.00 -4.22
CA GLU A 118 -13.31 -6.91 -3.94
C GLU A 118 -13.61 -5.87 -2.84
N ILE A 119 -12.59 -5.45 -2.09
CA ILE A 119 -12.73 -4.42 -1.06
C ILE A 119 -12.33 -3.08 -1.65
N ASP A 120 -13.33 -2.25 -1.96
CA ASP A 120 -13.10 -0.91 -2.49
C ASP A 120 -12.27 -0.04 -1.52
N ILE A 121 -11.34 0.74 -2.10
CA ILE A 121 -10.63 1.79 -1.38
C ILE A 121 -11.63 2.90 -1.05
N PRO A 122 -11.72 3.38 0.20
CA PRO A 122 -12.57 4.52 0.55
C PRO A 122 -12.28 5.74 -0.34
N GLU A 123 -13.34 6.35 -0.89
CA GLU A 123 -13.23 7.42 -1.90
C GLU A 123 -12.38 8.61 -1.43
N ASP A 124 -12.54 9.00 -0.18
CA ASP A 124 -11.80 10.08 0.46
C ASP A 124 -10.32 9.71 0.66
N LEU A 125 -10.03 8.46 1.06
CA LEU A 125 -8.66 7.97 1.20
C LEU A 125 -7.97 7.95 -0.16
N ALA A 126 -8.64 7.43 -1.19
CA ALA A 126 -8.10 7.35 -2.53
C ALA A 126 -7.79 8.74 -3.10
N ALA A 127 -8.70 9.69 -2.93
CA ALA A 127 -8.51 11.07 -3.38
C ALA A 127 -7.31 11.74 -2.69
N ASP A 128 -7.18 11.59 -1.38
CA ASP A 128 -6.10 12.21 -0.60
C ASP A 128 -4.73 11.57 -0.89
N VAL A 129 -4.65 10.23 -0.98
CA VAL A 129 -3.42 9.53 -1.38
C VAL A 129 -3.02 9.94 -2.80
N ARG A 130 -3.97 10.02 -3.73
CA ARG A 130 -3.69 10.49 -5.09
C ARG A 130 -3.14 11.92 -5.08
N ALA A 131 -3.75 12.82 -4.34
CA ALA A 131 -3.29 14.21 -4.23
C ALA A 131 -1.88 14.31 -3.63
N PHE A 132 -1.57 13.46 -2.64
CA PHE A 132 -0.25 13.37 -2.04
C PHE A 132 0.83 12.85 -3.01
N VAL A 133 0.56 11.73 -3.70
CA VAL A 133 1.56 11.03 -4.51
C VAL A 133 1.75 11.64 -5.90
N SER A 134 0.72 12.25 -6.49
CA SER A 134 0.77 12.81 -7.85
C SER A 134 1.96 13.75 -8.12
N PRO A 135 2.29 14.74 -7.26
CA PRO A 135 3.44 15.61 -7.49
C PRO A 135 4.80 14.93 -7.26
N LEU A 136 4.83 13.76 -6.62
CA LEU A 136 6.05 13.03 -6.29
C LEU A 136 6.49 12.08 -7.41
N VAL A 137 5.54 11.55 -8.20
CA VAL A 137 5.87 10.60 -9.27
C VAL A 137 6.41 11.33 -10.49
N THR A 138 7.73 11.43 -10.59
CA THR A 138 8.45 11.87 -11.78
C THR A 138 8.51 10.76 -12.85
N ASP A 139 8.92 11.10 -14.08
CA ASP A 139 9.13 10.10 -15.14
C ASP A 139 10.14 9.02 -14.73
N ASP A 140 11.22 9.39 -14.04
CA ASP A 140 12.25 8.45 -13.56
C ASP A 140 11.68 7.50 -12.49
N LEU A 141 10.97 8.04 -11.49
CA LEU A 141 10.34 7.23 -10.45
C LEU A 141 9.24 6.35 -11.02
N ARG A 142 8.52 6.82 -12.04
CA ARG A 142 7.56 6.01 -12.78
C ARG A 142 8.24 4.81 -13.40
N GLN A 143 9.26 5.02 -14.24
CA GLN A 143 9.98 3.93 -14.89
C GLN A 143 10.58 2.92 -13.91
N GLN A 144 10.92 3.35 -12.69
CA GLN A 144 11.54 2.51 -11.68
C GLN A 144 10.52 1.74 -10.81
N PHE A 145 9.42 2.37 -10.39
CA PHE A 145 8.56 1.85 -9.33
C PHE A 145 7.09 1.69 -9.73
N PHE A 146 6.63 2.32 -10.81
CA PHE A 146 5.22 2.31 -11.21
C PHE A 146 5.05 1.83 -12.66
N ALA A 147 4.13 0.91 -12.88
CA ALA A 147 3.72 0.59 -14.24
C ALA A 147 3.12 1.85 -14.93
N PRO A 148 3.07 1.90 -16.28
CA PRO A 148 2.41 2.99 -16.99
C PRO A 148 0.97 3.20 -16.52
N GLU A 149 0.50 4.45 -16.53
CA GLU A 149 -0.88 4.76 -16.12
C GLU A 149 -1.88 3.96 -16.98
N ALA A 150 -2.82 3.31 -16.31
CA ALA A 150 -3.83 2.50 -16.98
C ALA A 150 -4.96 3.37 -17.56
N PRO A 151 -5.63 2.92 -18.64
CA PRO A 151 -6.78 3.64 -19.17
C PRO A 151 -7.94 3.67 -18.16
N LEU A 152 -8.63 4.81 -18.07
CA LEU A 152 -9.75 5.03 -17.16
C LEU A 152 -11.06 5.28 -17.89
N ALA A 153 -12.15 4.77 -17.33
CA ALA A 153 -13.50 5.18 -17.72
C ALA A 153 -13.77 6.64 -17.29
N THR A 154 -14.68 7.32 -17.99
CA THR A 154 -14.98 8.74 -17.77
C THR A 154 -15.57 9.00 -16.38
N ASP A 155 -16.29 8.03 -15.84
CA ASP A 155 -17.01 8.02 -14.57
C ASP A 155 -16.31 7.18 -13.48
N ALA A 156 -15.02 6.87 -13.64
CA ALA A 156 -14.24 6.07 -12.69
C ALA A 156 -14.34 6.59 -11.24
N SER A 157 -14.35 5.68 -10.26
CA SER A 157 -14.31 6.05 -8.84
C SER A 157 -12.97 6.72 -8.45
N ALA A 158 -12.87 7.35 -7.28
CA ALA A 158 -11.59 7.87 -6.82
C ALA A 158 -10.56 6.74 -6.62
N GLY A 159 -11.01 5.57 -6.13
CA GLY A 159 -10.20 4.36 -6.04
C GLY A 159 -9.62 3.94 -7.40
N ASP A 160 -10.47 3.82 -8.42
CA ASP A 160 -10.03 3.45 -9.77
C ASP A 160 -9.02 4.47 -10.33
N ARG A 161 -9.25 5.77 -10.10
CA ARG A 161 -8.33 6.83 -10.54
C ARG A 161 -6.97 6.77 -9.84
N LEU A 162 -6.93 6.44 -8.55
CA LEU A 162 -5.68 6.23 -7.82
C LEU A 162 -4.94 5.00 -8.37
N LEU A 163 -5.63 3.88 -8.47
CA LEU A 163 -5.04 2.62 -8.95
C LEU A 163 -4.48 2.75 -10.37
N ALA A 164 -5.24 3.34 -11.28
CA ALA A 164 -4.77 3.58 -12.64
C ALA A 164 -3.57 4.53 -12.70
N PHE A 165 -3.54 5.58 -11.87
CA PHE A 165 -2.37 6.46 -11.76
C PHE A 165 -1.12 5.71 -11.28
N LEU A 166 -1.29 4.71 -10.41
CA LEU A 166 -0.21 3.85 -9.90
C LEU A 166 0.03 2.60 -10.77
N GLY A 167 -0.56 2.57 -11.97
CA GLY A 167 -0.32 1.56 -13.00
C GLY A 167 -1.09 0.25 -12.84
N ARG A 168 -2.13 0.21 -11.99
CA ARG A 168 -3.05 -0.93 -11.87
C ARG A 168 -4.22 -0.78 -12.86
N ASP A 169 -4.75 -1.88 -13.37
CA ASP A 169 -5.95 -1.90 -14.23
C ASP A 169 -7.12 -2.62 -13.52
N PRO A 170 -7.94 -1.91 -12.72
CA PRO A 170 -9.10 -2.50 -12.04
C PRO A 170 -10.12 -3.10 -13.01
N ALA A 171 -10.26 -2.52 -14.20
CA ALA A 171 -11.19 -3.03 -15.21
C ALA A 171 -10.74 -4.38 -15.77
N GLN A 172 -9.42 -4.61 -15.87
CA GLN A 172 -8.88 -5.92 -16.24
C GLN A 172 -9.19 -6.99 -15.19
N ILE A 173 -9.05 -6.68 -13.91
CA ILE A 173 -9.29 -7.64 -12.82
C ILE A 173 -10.78 -8.03 -12.77
N ARG A 174 -11.71 -7.07 -12.76
CA ARG A 174 -13.15 -7.34 -12.76
C ARG A 174 -13.62 -8.18 -13.96
N ARG A 175 -12.92 -8.11 -15.10
CA ARG A 175 -13.22 -8.94 -16.29
C ARG A 175 -12.74 -10.38 -16.18
N ARG A 176 -11.75 -10.69 -15.32
CA ARG A 176 -11.23 -12.06 -15.12
C ARG A 176 -12.14 -12.92 -14.24
N GLU A 177 -13.04 -12.29 -13.49
CA GLU A 177 -13.94 -12.94 -12.53
C GLU A 177 -15.34 -13.19 -13.10
N LEU A 178 -15.63 -12.68 -14.30
CA LEU A 178 -16.85 -12.91 -15.09
C LEU A 178 -16.65 -14.07 -16.08
#